data_AF-A0A351RA62-F1
#
_entry.id   AF-A0A351RA62-F1
#
_cell.length_a   1.000
_cell.length_b   1.000
_cell.length_c   1.000
_cell.angle_alpha   90.00
_cell.angle_beta   90.00
_cell.angle_gamma   90.00
#
_symmetry.space_group_name_H-M   'P 1'
#
loop_
_entity.id
_entity.type
_entity.pdbx_description
1 polymer ?
#
loop_
_entity_poly.entity_id
_entity_poly.type
_entity_poly.pdbx_seq_one_letter_code
_entity_poly.pdbx_strand_id
1 'polypeptide(L)'
;MANTQPMQFDADYFDGISPRAQRVLVSITDDAFTFNATTDISGNASPTRHIFFIKDCHIQAKLGTGRRLIDLSDGSRLETDYQDLEHHLPKNSSHHLWRAIHYAESHLLIVIFALIGLVLSSLLLLKYGVPVAAKFAALATPPSIEKDLGKQTLEALDHQ
;
A
#
# COMPACT_ATOMS: atom_id res chain seq x y z
N MET A 1 -1.40 -26.42 -30.64
CA MET A 1 -0.69 -25.12 -30.63
C MET A 1 -1.74 -24.05 -30.45
N ALA A 2 -1.93 -23.55 -29.22
CA ALA A 2 -2.94 -22.55 -28.94
C ALA A 2 -2.47 -21.20 -29.51
N ASN A 3 -3.30 -20.60 -30.35
CA ASN A 3 -3.09 -19.30 -30.94
C ASN A 3 -3.34 -18.24 -29.85
N THR A 4 -2.34 -17.96 -29.02
CA THR A 4 -2.41 -16.90 -28.02
C THR A 4 -2.40 -15.57 -28.77
N GLN A 5 -3.58 -15.00 -29.01
CA GLN A 5 -3.68 -13.66 -29.57
C GLN A 5 -2.88 -12.72 -28.65
N PRO A 6 -1.88 -11.98 -29.17
CA PRO A 6 -1.15 -11.03 -28.36
C PRO A 6 -2.14 -9.97 -27.88
N MET A 7 -2.31 -9.89 -26.58
CA MET A 7 -3.18 -8.89 -25.97
C MET A 7 -2.55 -7.51 -26.19
N GLN A 8 -3.29 -6.56 -26.74
CA GLN A 8 -2.81 -5.21 -27.03
C GLN A 8 -3.63 -4.15 -26.30
N PHE A 9 -2.97 -3.11 -25.81
CA PHE A 9 -3.63 -1.97 -25.18
C PHE A 9 -2.86 -0.68 -25.44
N ASP A 10 -3.60 0.44 -25.46
CA ASP A 10 -3.01 1.76 -25.57
C ASP A 10 -2.46 2.24 -24.23
N ALA A 11 -1.27 2.83 -24.26
CA ALA A 11 -0.64 3.44 -23.10
C ALA A 11 0.11 4.72 -23.49
N ASP A 12 0.28 5.61 -22.51
CA ASP A 12 1.19 6.73 -22.60
C ASP A 12 2.54 6.31 -21.98
N TYR A 13 3.60 6.31 -22.79
CA TYR A 13 4.97 6.03 -22.39
C TYR A 13 5.71 7.31 -22.00
N PHE A 14 6.40 7.25 -20.87
CA PHE A 14 7.26 8.29 -20.34
C PHE A 14 8.66 7.71 -20.17
N ASP A 15 9.65 8.35 -20.80
CA ASP A 15 11.06 7.91 -20.80
C ASP A 15 11.81 8.17 -19.49
N GLY A 16 11.17 8.83 -18.52
CA GLY A 16 11.78 9.20 -17.23
C GLY A 16 12.74 10.40 -17.28
N ILE A 17 13.00 10.95 -18.48
CA ILE A 17 13.88 12.10 -18.72
C ILE A 17 13.05 13.34 -19.08
N SER A 18 12.02 13.15 -19.89
CA SER A 18 11.12 14.17 -20.42
C SER A 18 9.71 13.98 -19.85
N PRO A 19 8.99 15.07 -19.53
CA PRO A 19 7.59 14.99 -19.12
C PRO A 19 6.62 14.71 -20.29
N ARG A 20 7.15 14.52 -21.52
CA ARG A 20 6.32 14.30 -22.71
C ARG A 20 5.89 12.84 -22.81
N ALA A 21 4.58 12.62 -22.69
CA ALA A 21 3.96 11.35 -23.00
C ALA A 21 4.07 11.04 -24.51
N GLN A 22 4.49 9.83 -24.83
CA GLN A 22 4.36 9.25 -26.16
C GLN A 22 3.29 8.16 -26.14
N ARG A 23 2.25 8.30 -26.96
CA ARG A 23 1.25 7.24 -27.14
C ARG A 23 1.90 6.03 -27.80
N VAL A 24 1.80 4.86 -27.16
CA VAL A 24 2.32 3.59 -27.66
C VAL A 24 1.27 2.50 -27.56
N LEU A 25 1.31 1.56 -28.50
CA LEU A 25 0.52 0.35 -28.46
C LEU A 25 1.36 -0.75 -27.82
N VAL A 26 0.98 -1.19 -26.63
CA VAL A 26 1.71 -2.19 -25.86
C VAL A 26 1.11 -3.55 -26.15
N SER A 27 1.95 -4.50 -26.56
CA SER A 27 1.60 -5.91 -26.74
C SER A 27 2.13 -6.73 -25.58
N ILE A 28 1.31 -7.61 -25.02
CA ILE A 28 1.72 -8.60 -24.02
C ILE A 28 2.00 -9.91 -24.77
N THR A 29 3.23 -10.40 -24.69
CA THR A 29 3.65 -11.68 -25.30
C THR A 29 4.64 -12.35 -24.37
N ASP A 30 4.40 -13.62 -24.03
CA ASP A 30 5.31 -14.45 -23.20
C ASP A 30 5.80 -13.76 -21.92
N ASP A 31 4.87 -13.19 -21.12
CA ASP A 31 5.14 -12.44 -19.88
C ASP A 31 6.04 -11.20 -20.05
N ALA A 32 6.05 -10.60 -21.25
CA ALA A 32 6.75 -9.35 -21.53
C ALA A 32 5.83 -8.30 -22.16
N PHE A 33 6.02 -7.04 -21.76
CA PHE A 33 5.50 -5.87 -22.46
C PHE A 33 6.43 -5.55 -23.62
N THR A 34 5.87 -5.51 -24.83
CA THR A 34 6.57 -5.12 -26.05
C THR A 34 5.88 -3.92 -26.68
N PHE A 35 6.64 -2.88 -27.00
CA PHE A 35 6.13 -1.73 -27.76
C PHE A 35 7.26 -1.06 -28.55
N ASN A 36 6.88 -0.28 -29.56
CA ASN A 36 7.82 0.54 -30.30
C ASN A 36 7.68 1.98 -29.80
N ALA A 37 8.78 2.57 -29.31
CA ALA A 37 8.84 3.99 -28.99
C ALA A 37 9.82 4.67 -29.96
N THR A 38 9.58 5.95 -30.25
CA THR A 38 10.45 6.73 -31.15
C THR A 38 11.60 7.40 -30.42
N THR A 39 11.60 7.34 -29.10
CA THR A 39 12.61 8.00 -28.26
C THR A 39 13.45 6.93 -27.57
N ASP A 40 14.71 6.83 -27.96
CA ASP A 40 15.71 6.10 -27.19
C ASP A 40 16.10 6.90 -25.93
N ILE A 41 16.56 6.22 -24.89
CA ILE A 41 17.17 6.76 -23.66
C ILE A 41 18.30 7.75 -23.99
N SER A 42 18.91 7.63 -25.19
CA SER A 42 19.93 8.55 -25.70
C SER A 42 19.39 9.78 -26.46
N GLY A 43 18.07 10.00 -26.53
CA GLY A 43 17.45 11.16 -27.17
C GLY A 43 17.42 11.12 -28.71
N ASN A 44 17.74 9.98 -29.33
CA ASN A 44 17.69 9.81 -30.78
C ASN A 44 16.29 9.34 -31.23
N ALA A 45 15.75 10.02 -32.24
CA ALA A 45 14.40 9.79 -32.78
C ALA A 45 14.36 8.59 -33.74
N SER A 46 14.68 7.39 -33.25
CA SER A 46 14.60 6.14 -34.03
C SER A 46 13.59 5.18 -33.39
N PRO A 47 12.73 4.52 -34.19
CA PRO A 47 11.77 3.54 -33.68
C PRO A 47 12.54 2.36 -33.10
N THR A 48 12.61 2.30 -31.78
CA THR A 48 13.28 1.24 -31.03
C THR A 48 12.21 0.33 -30.43
N ARG A 49 12.40 -0.98 -30.58
CA ARG A 49 11.54 -1.97 -29.96
C ARG A 49 11.98 -2.18 -28.52
N HIS A 50 11.13 -1.78 -27.58
CA HIS A 50 11.34 -2.00 -26.16
C HIS A 50 10.68 -3.30 -25.73
N ILE A 51 11.38 -4.07 -24.89
CA ILE A 51 10.91 -5.35 -24.33
C ILE A 51 11.21 -5.34 -22.84
N PHE A 52 10.16 -5.41 -22.02
CA PHE A 52 10.28 -5.45 -20.55
C PHE A 52 9.54 -6.66 -20.00
N PHE A 53 10.22 -7.48 -19.21
CA PHE A 53 9.58 -8.61 -18.55
C PHE A 53 8.66 -8.12 -17.43
N ILE A 54 7.42 -8.60 -17.41
CA ILE A 54 6.39 -8.17 -16.46
C ILE A 54 6.82 -8.40 -15.01
N LYS A 55 7.58 -9.47 -14.75
CA LYS A 55 8.12 -9.81 -13.42
C LYS A 55 9.05 -8.72 -12.85
N ASP A 56 9.71 -7.96 -13.72
CA ASP A 56 10.68 -6.92 -13.36
C ASP A 56 10.01 -5.52 -13.35
N CYS A 57 8.73 -5.45 -13.76
CA CYS A 57 7.93 -4.25 -13.74
C CYS A 57 7.09 -4.16 -12.46
N HIS A 58 6.87 -2.94 -11.97
CA HIS A 58 5.99 -2.69 -10.85
C HIS A 58 4.65 -2.12 -11.34
N ILE A 59 3.60 -2.94 -11.28
CA ILE A 59 2.24 -2.52 -11.66
C ILE A 59 1.53 -1.99 -10.43
N GLN A 60 1.23 -0.69 -10.43
CA GLN A 60 0.56 -0.06 -9.32
C GLN A 60 -0.95 -0.34 -9.37
N ALA A 61 -1.56 -0.47 -8.19
CA ALA A 61 -3.01 -0.55 -8.08
C ALA A 61 -3.65 0.75 -8.59
N LYS A 62 -4.80 0.66 -9.27
CA LYS A 62 -5.54 1.84 -9.71
C LYS A 62 -6.16 2.53 -8.50
N LEU A 63 -5.74 3.75 -8.21
CA LEU A 63 -6.40 4.62 -7.23
C LEU A 63 -7.59 5.33 -7.90
N GLY A 64 -8.81 4.96 -7.50
CA GLY A 64 -10.05 5.60 -7.94
C GLY A 64 -10.25 5.55 -9.47
N THR A 65 -10.47 6.72 -10.09
CA THR A 65 -10.67 6.88 -11.54
C THR A 65 -9.38 7.20 -12.30
N GLY A 66 -8.23 7.24 -11.62
CA GLY A 66 -6.94 7.56 -12.23
C GLY A 66 -6.49 6.52 -13.26
N ARG A 67 -5.54 6.92 -14.11
CA ARG A 67 -4.83 5.97 -15.00
C ARG A 67 -4.00 5.02 -14.15
N ARG A 68 -3.90 3.77 -14.58
CA ARG A 68 -3.02 2.78 -13.96
C ARG A 68 -1.59 3.05 -14.39
N LEU A 69 -0.69 3.04 -13.40
CA LEU A 69 0.73 3.27 -13.59
C LEU A 69 1.47 1.93 -13.61
N ILE A 70 2.36 1.76 -14.57
CA ILE A 70 3.26 0.62 -14.69
C ILE A 70 4.68 1.17 -14.74
N ASP A 71 5.45 0.97 -13.68
CA ASP A 71 6.86 1.33 -13.65
C ASP A 71 7.67 0.21 -14.31
N LEU A 72 8.46 0.57 -15.30
CA LEU A 72 9.32 -0.34 -16.06
C LEU A 72 10.69 -0.45 -15.37
N SER A 73 11.43 -1.52 -15.69
CA SER A 73 12.68 -1.86 -14.99
C SER A 73 13.84 -0.89 -15.27
N ASP A 74 13.73 -0.07 -16.31
CA ASP A 74 14.69 0.99 -16.67
C ASP A 74 14.37 2.35 -16.05
N GLY A 75 13.30 2.43 -15.24
CA GLY A 75 12.83 3.67 -14.63
C GLY A 75 11.86 4.48 -15.50
N SER A 76 11.56 4.01 -16.71
CA SER A 76 10.50 4.55 -17.54
C SER A 76 9.12 4.12 -17.02
N ARG A 77 8.05 4.75 -17.51
CA ARG A 77 6.68 4.52 -17.02
C ARG A 77 5.67 4.41 -18.16
N LEU A 78 4.73 3.47 -18.02
CA LEU A 78 3.52 3.41 -18.83
C LEU A 78 2.31 3.82 -18.01
N GLU A 79 1.44 4.62 -18.61
CA GLU A 79 0.12 4.95 -18.05
C GLU A 79 -0.98 4.44 -18.98
N THR A 80 -1.92 3.66 -18.45
CA THR A 80 -3.03 3.13 -19.23
C THR A 80 -4.35 3.26 -18.48
N ASP A 81 -5.43 3.50 -19.22
CA ASP A 81 -6.81 3.46 -18.73
C ASP A 81 -7.46 2.08 -18.92
N TYR A 82 -6.74 1.12 -19.52
CA TYR A 82 -7.25 -0.21 -19.81
C TYR A 82 -7.64 -0.96 -18.53
N GLN A 83 -8.94 -1.24 -18.38
CA GLN A 83 -9.54 -1.71 -17.14
C GLN A 83 -9.20 -3.18 -16.83
N ASP A 84 -9.10 -4.01 -17.86
CA ASP A 84 -8.98 -5.46 -17.71
C ASP A 84 -7.52 -5.96 -17.71
N LEU A 85 -6.54 -5.07 -17.59
CA LEU A 85 -5.12 -5.41 -17.60
C LEU A 85 -4.77 -6.50 -16.57
N GLU A 86 -5.40 -6.47 -15.40
CA GLU A 86 -5.18 -7.40 -14.29
C GLU A 86 -5.47 -8.87 -14.63
N HIS A 87 -6.42 -9.12 -15.55
CA HIS A 87 -6.76 -10.49 -15.98
C HIS A 87 -5.68 -11.09 -16.89
N HIS A 88 -4.89 -10.25 -17.54
CA HIS A 88 -3.85 -10.64 -18.49
C HIS A 88 -2.44 -10.60 -17.91
N LEU A 89 -2.31 -10.14 -16.67
CA LEU A 89 -1.05 -10.12 -15.94
C LEU A 89 -0.81 -11.48 -15.28
N PRO A 90 0.44 -12.01 -15.31
CA PRO A 90 0.79 -13.16 -14.50
C PRO A 90 0.42 -12.83 -13.05
N LYS A 91 -0.34 -13.74 -12.42
CA LYS A 91 -0.94 -13.55 -11.10
C LYS A 91 0.17 -13.35 -10.07
N ASN A 92 0.60 -12.10 -9.91
CA ASN A 92 1.66 -11.78 -8.97
C ASN A 92 1.10 -12.04 -7.57
N SER A 93 1.84 -12.80 -6.78
CA SER A 93 1.47 -13.25 -5.42
C SER A 93 1.50 -12.10 -4.40
N SER A 94 1.27 -10.86 -4.84
CA SER A 94 1.35 -9.66 -4.03
C SER A 94 0.13 -9.53 -3.14
N HIS A 95 0.28 -10.17 -1.99
CA HIS A 95 -0.30 -9.88 -0.68
C HIS A 95 -1.82 -9.89 -0.55
N HIS A 96 -2.31 -11.02 -0.05
CA HIS A 96 -3.64 -11.19 0.57
C HIS A 96 -4.05 -10.03 1.48
N LEU A 97 -3.08 -9.36 2.13
CA LEU A 97 -3.30 -8.19 2.97
C LEU A 97 -3.85 -6.98 2.20
N TRP A 98 -3.32 -6.67 1.02
CA TRP A 98 -3.83 -5.56 0.19
C TRP A 98 -5.22 -5.85 -0.33
N ARG A 99 -5.50 -7.11 -0.68
CA ARG A 99 -6.85 -7.55 -1.05
C ARG A 99 -7.83 -7.47 0.12
N ALA A 100 -7.39 -7.80 1.34
CA ALA A 100 -8.19 -7.65 2.55
C ALA A 100 -8.44 -6.17 2.90
N ILE A 101 -7.43 -5.31 2.75
CA ILE A 101 -7.57 -3.85 2.92
C ILE A 101 -8.59 -3.29 1.93
N HIS A 102 -8.50 -3.66 0.65
CA HIS A 102 -9.39 -3.13 -0.37
C HIS A 102 -10.83 -3.66 -0.21
N TYR A 103 -10.98 -4.90 0.27
CA TYR A 103 -12.28 -5.45 0.64
C TYR A 103 -12.90 -4.71 1.83
N ALA A 104 -12.08 -4.40 2.85
CA ALA A 104 -12.50 -3.61 4.01
C ALA A 104 -12.86 -2.16 3.62
N GLU A 105 -12.12 -1.56 2.69
CA GLU A 105 -12.40 -0.23 2.13
C GLU A 105 -13.72 -0.21 1.34
N SER A 106 -14.00 -1.26 0.56
CA SER A 106 -15.24 -1.37 -0.21
C SER A 106 -16.49 -1.56 0.68
N HIS A 107 -16.31 -1.99 1.94
CA HIS A 107 -17.40 -2.23 2.88
C HIS A 107 -17.28 -1.32 4.09
N LEU A 108 -17.80 -0.10 3.96
CA LEU A 108 -17.81 0.95 5.00
C LEU A 108 -18.29 0.45 6.37
N LEU A 109 -19.21 -0.54 6.39
CA LEU A 109 -19.66 -1.20 7.62
C LEU A 109 -18.53 -1.88 8.41
N ILE A 110 -17.54 -2.50 7.74
CA ILE A 110 -16.40 -3.15 8.39
C ILE A 110 -15.55 -2.10 9.13
N VAL A 111 -15.32 -0.94 8.51
CA VAL A 111 -14.62 0.18 9.13
C VAL A 111 -15.37 0.69 10.36
N ILE A 112 -16.70 0.80 10.27
CA ILE A 112 -17.55 1.20 11.41
C ILE A 112 -17.44 0.18 12.56
N PHE A 113 -17.53 -1.12 12.28
CA PHE A 113 -17.39 -2.14 13.33
C PHE A 113 -16.00 -2.14 13.97
N ALA A 114 -14.93 -1.94 13.18
CA ALA A 114 -13.57 -1.83 13.70
C ALA A 114 -13.42 -0.61 14.61
N LEU A 115 -14.00 0.54 14.23
CA LEU A 115 -14.00 1.74 15.06
C LEU A 115 -14.75 1.53 16.38
N ILE A 116 -15.94 0.94 16.32
CA ILE A 116 -16.73 0.61 17.51
C ILE A 116 -15.95 -0.35 18.42
N GLY A 117 -15.33 -1.38 17.85
CA GLY A 117 -14.50 -2.34 18.57
C GLY A 117 -13.33 -1.66 19.28
N LEU A 118 -12.65 -0.72 18.61
CA LEU A 118 -11.55 0.05 19.19
C LEU A 118 -12.02 0.89 20.39
N VAL A 119 -13.17 1.58 20.26
CA VAL A 119 -13.74 2.39 21.35
C VAL A 119 -14.13 1.50 22.53
N LEU A 120 -14.85 0.40 22.27
CA LEU A 120 -15.26 -0.54 23.32
C LEU A 120 -14.07 -1.17 24.04
N SER A 121 -13.05 -1.58 23.28
CA SER A 121 -11.81 -2.13 23.85
C SER A 121 -11.09 -1.12 24.73
N SER A 122 -11.00 0.14 24.28
CA SER A 122 -10.41 1.23 25.07
C SER A 122 -11.18 1.48 26.37
N LEU A 123 -12.52 1.50 26.30
CA LEU A 123 -13.37 1.66 27.49
C LEU A 123 -13.24 0.48 28.46
N LEU A 124 -13.18 -0.75 27.94
CA LEU A 124 -12.95 -1.95 28.74
C LEU A 124 -11.58 -1.91 29.42
N LEU A 125 -10.54 -1.48 28.72
CA LEU A 125 -9.19 -1.38 29.24
C LEU A 125 -9.07 -0.28 30.31
N LEU A 126 -9.75 0.85 30.14
CA LEU A 126 -9.84 1.88 31.17
C LEU A 126 -10.62 1.39 32.39
N LYS A 127 -11.78 0.75 32.19
CA LYS A 127 -12.66 0.33 33.30
C LYS A 127 -12.11 -0.87 34.07
N TYR A 128 -11.47 -1.82 33.39
CA TYR A 128 -11.05 -3.10 33.97
C TYR A 128 -9.54 -3.30 33.94
N GLY A 129 -8.86 -2.86 32.87
CA GLY A 129 -7.41 -2.97 32.74
C GLY A 129 -6.67 -2.10 33.75
N VAL A 130 -7.04 -0.81 33.88
CA VAL A 130 -6.39 0.11 34.82
C VAL A 130 -6.51 -0.37 36.29
N PRO A 131 -7.68 -0.77 36.81
CA PRO A 131 -7.78 -1.26 38.18
C PRO A 131 -6.99 -2.54 38.43
N VAL A 132 -6.95 -3.46 37.45
CA VAL A 132 -6.16 -4.69 37.57
C VAL A 132 -4.67 -4.37 37.58
N ALA A 133 -4.22 -3.53 36.65
CA ALA A 133 -2.83 -3.07 36.61
C ALA A 133 -2.44 -2.33 37.90
N ALA A 134 -3.32 -1.49 38.45
CA ALA A 134 -3.12 -0.80 39.71
C ALA A 134 -2.98 -1.76 40.89
N LYS A 135 -3.79 -2.83 40.94
CA LYS A 135 -3.65 -3.89 41.97
C LYS A 135 -2.31 -4.62 41.87
N PHE A 136 -1.88 -4.95 40.65
CA PHE A 136 -0.57 -5.56 40.43
C PHE A 136 0.57 -4.62 40.84
N ALA A 137 0.47 -3.34 40.48
CA ALA A 137 1.46 -2.33 40.86
C ALA A 137 1.52 -2.16 42.38
N ALA A 138 0.37 -2.10 43.06
CA ALA A 138 0.32 -2.01 44.52
C ALA A 138 1.02 -3.20 45.19
N LEU A 139 0.76 -4.43 44.73
CA LEU A 139 1.41 -5.64 45.26
C LEU A 139 2.91 -5.72 44.96
N ALA A 140 3.38 -5.06 43.91
CA ALA A 140 4.79 -5.00 43.54
C ALA A 140 5.52 -3.81 44.19
N THR A 141 4.81 -2.91 44.88
CA THR A 141 5.40 -1.73 45.51
C THR A 141 6.15 -2.13 46.78
N PRO A 142 7.46 -1.83 46.91
CA PRO A 142 8.20 -2.07 48.15
C PRO A 142 7.71 -1.16 49.30
N PRO A 143 7.76 -1.63 50.56
CA PRO A 143 7.32 -0.85 51.72
C PRO A 143 8.02 0.51 51.89
N SER A 144 9.24 0.65 51.37
CA SER A 144 9.98 1.92 51.39
C SER A 144 9.31 2.99 50.53
N ILE A 145 8.73 2.60 49.38
CA ILE A 145 8.04 3.51 48.47
C ILE A 145 6.69 3.94 49.05
N GLU A 146 5.97 3.05 49.74
CA GLU A 146 4.72 3.41 50.44
C GLU A 146 4.96 4.45 51.54
N LYS A 147 6.06 4.32 52.29
CA LYS A 147 6.42 5.26 53.36
C LYS A 147 6.76 6.65 52.82
N ASP A 148 7.51 6.71 51.72
CA ASP A 148 7.84 7.98 51.07
C ASP A 148 6.60 8.65 50.44
N LEU A 149 5.71 7.84 49.84
CA LEU A 149 4.45 8.35 49.29
C LEU A 149 3.55 8.92 50.40
N GLY A 150 3.44 8.22 51.54
CA GLY A 150 2.72 8.69 52.71
C GLY A 150 3.26 10.02 53.24
N LYS A 151 4.58 10.15 53.32
CA LYS A 151 5.25 11.40 53.75
C LYS A 151 4.95 12.55 52.79
N GLN A 152 5.06 12.32 51.47
CA GLN A 152 4.76 13.33 50.46
C GLN A 152 3.28 13.72 50.45
N THR A 153 2.35 12.78 50.65
CA THR A 153 0.93 13.12 50.78
C THR A 153 0.64 13.96 52.02
N LEU A 154 1.32 13.68 53.15
CA LEU A 154 1.21 14.48 54.36
C LEU A 154 1.75 15.91 54.14
N GLU A 155 2.94 16.05 53.53
CA GLU A 155 3.53 17.34 53.19
C GLU A 155 2.65 18.14 52.22
N ALA A 156 2.00 17.48 51.26
CA ALA A 156 1.08 18.13 50.33
C ALA A 156 -0.22 18.62 51.00
N LEU A 157 -0.75 17.87 51.98
CA LEU A 157 -1.90 18.31 52.79
C LEU A 157 -1.53 19.46 53.74
N ASP A 158 -0.31 19.45 54.29
CA ASP A 158 0.18 20.48 55.22
C ASP A 158 0.48 21.81 54.51
N HIS A 159 0.49 21.83 53.17
CA HIS A 159 0.67 23.01 52.32
C HIS A 159 -0.64 23.55 51.70
N GLN A 160 -1.80 23.04 52.13
CA GLN A 160 -3.13 23.60 51.85
C GLN A 160 -3.74 24.22 53.10
#